data_AF-A0AAE1JME0-F1
#
_entry.id   AF-A0AAE1JME0-F1
#
_cell.length_a   1.000
_cell.length_b   1.000
_cell.length_c   1.000
_cell.angle_alpha   90.00
_cell.angle_beta   90.00
_cell.angle_gamma   90.00
#
_symmetry.space_group_name_H-M   'P 1'
#
loop_
_entity.id
_entity.type
_entity.pdbx_description
1 polymer ?
#
loop_
_entity_poly.entity_id
_entity_poly.type
_entity_poly.pdbx_seq_one_letter_code
_entity_poly.pdbx_strand_id
1 'polypeptide(L)'
;MASFASSLTRRCRQMVVLLRQPSHEEDYEPSRRYCHHRMVASRWTAWIDDNPGWRFYGCLLYNQDGACGFFAWHDNKFRKRANTVIKKLLDDIDKLYDENCNL
;
A
#
# COMPACT_ATOMS: atom_id res chain seq x y z
N MET A 1 -3.27 -18.63 -34.74
CA MET A 1 -2.23 -18.41 -33.73
C MET A 1 -2.71 -17.29 -32.82
N ALA A 2 -3.20 -17.63 -31.62
CA ALA A 2 -3.74 -16.65 -30.69
C ALA A 2 -2.60 -15.85 -30.05
N SER A 3 -2.80 -14.54 -30.00
CA SER A 3 -1.79 -13.51 -29.75
C SER A 3 -1.15 -13.61 -28.36
N PHE A 4 0.16 -13.85 -28.32
CA PHE A 4 0.97 -13.85 -27.09
C PHE A 4 1.06 -12.46 -26.41
N ALA A 5 0.72 -11.38 -27.12
CA ALA A 5 0.80 -9.99 -26.63
C ALA A 5 -0.20 -9.68 -25.49
N SER A 6 -1.29 -10.43 -25.38
CA SER A 6 -2.32 -10.27 -24.34
C SER A 6 -1.89 -10.74 -22.94
N SER A 7 -0.93 -11.67 -22.88
CA SER A 7 -0.47 -12.29 -21.63
C SER A 7 0.60 -11.46 -20.91
N LEU A 8 1.51 -10.85 -21.68
CA LEU A 8 2.62 -10.04 -21.15
C LEU A 8 2.12 -8.74 -20.51
N THR A 9 1.17 -8.06 -21.15
CA THR A 9 0.52 -6.82 -20.65
C THR A 9 -0.22 -7.03 -19.31
N ARG A 10 -0.78 -8.23 -19.05
CA ARG A 10 -1.41 -8.58 -17.75
C ARG A 10 -0.40 -8.78 -16.62
N ARG A 11 0.76 -9.40 -16.88
CA ARG A 11 1.81 -9.63 -15.85
C ARG A 11 2.48 -8.34 -15.42
N CYS A 12 2.67 -7.44 -16.37
CA CYS A 12 3.42 -6.20 -16.23
C CYS A 12 2.74 -5.20 -15.27
N ARG A 13 1.40 -5.04 -15.38
CA ARG A 13 0.61 -4.22 -14.46
C ARG A 13 0.48 -4.80 -13.05
N GLN A 14 0.66 -6.10 -12.90
CA GLN A 14 0.43 -6.81 -11.65
C GLN A 14 1.50 -6.49 -10.59
N MET A 15 2.74 -6.22 -10.99
CA MET A 15 3.86 -6.05 -10.05
C MET A 15 3.86 -4.70 -9.32
N VAL A 16 3.48 -3.61 -10.01
CA VAL A 16 3.33 -2.27 -9.38
C VAL A 16 2.22 -2.30 -8.32
N VAL A 17 1.13 -3.01 -8.59
CA VAL A 17 0.04 -3.19 -7.63
C VAL A 17 0.53 -3.89 -6.36
N LEU A 18 1.43 -4.88 -6.48
CA LEU A 18 2.04 -5.55 -5.32
C LEU A 18 2.89 -4.59 -4.46
N LEU A 19 3.64 -3.66 -5.08
CA LEU A 19 4.41 -2.66 -4.34
C LEU A 19 3.54 -1.67 -3.56
N ARG A 20 2.31 -1.41 -4.04
CA ARG A 20 1.33 -0.51 -3.42
C ARG A 20 0.27 -1.26 -2.59
N GLN A 21 0.45 -2.54 -2.32
CA GLN A 21 -0.47 -3.28 -1.47
C GLN A 21 -0.26 -2.91 0.00
N PRO A 22 -1.35 -2.79 0.78
CA PRO A 22 -1.25 -2.72 2.22
C PRO A 22 -0.63 -4.02 2.75
N SER A 23 0.55 -3.93 3.37
CA SER A 23 1.21 -5.07 4.01
C SER A 23 0.75 -5.21 5.46
N HIS A 24 0.54 -6.45 5.92
CA HIS A 24 0.22 -6.79 7.31
C HIS A 24 1.50 -7.15 8.06
N GLU A 25 1.81 -6.47 9.17
CA GLU A 25 2.94 -6.78 10.06
C GLU A 25 2.39 -7.29 11.41
N GLU A 26 2.59 -8.58 11.74
CA GLU A 26 2.12 -9.20 12.99
C GLU A 26 3.20 -9.26 14.10
N ASP A 27 4.48 -9.23 13.74
CA ASP A 27 5.62 -9.56 14.63
C ASP A 27 6.31 -8.35 15.28
N TYR A 28 5.67 -7.19 15.32
CA TYR A 28 6.26 -6.01 15.96
C TYR A 28 5.72 -5.87 17.39
N GLU A 29 6.61 -5.71 18.37
CA GLU A 29 6.28 -5.56 19.79
C GLU A 29 6.22 -4.07 20.22
N PRO A 30 5.07 -3.38 20.11
CA PRO A 30 4.76 -2.20 20.91
C PRO A 30 3.33 -2.28 21.49
N SER A 31 2.91 -1.26 22.24
CA SER A 31 1.58 -1.13 22.84
C SER A 31 0.44 -1.55 21.88
N ARG A 32 -0.25 -2.65 22.21
CA ARG A 32 -1.40 -3.15 21.45
C ARG A 32 -2.49 -2.07 21.38
N ARG A 33 -2.91 -1.74 20.16
CA ARG A 33 -4.07 -0.87 19.89
C ARG A 33 -5.27 -1.76 19.65
N TYR A 34 -6.46 -1.34 20.07
CA TYR A 34 -7.70 -2.08 19.84
C TYR A 34 -8.64 -1.25 18.99
N CYS A 35 -9.26 -1.88 18.01
CA CYS A 35 -10.33 -1.27 17.23
C CYS A 35 -11.66 -1.27 18.01
N HIS A 36 -12.72 -0.68 17.47
CA HIS A 36 -14.01 -0.59 18.17
C HIS A 36 -14.73 -1.95 18.33
N HIS A 37 -14.32 -2.98 17.58
CA HIS A 37 -14.73 -4.37 17.82
C HIS A 37 -13.99 -5.05 18.99
N ARG A 38 -13.08 -4.33 19.67
CA ARG A 38 -12.21 -4.85 20.74
C ARG A 38 -11.21 -5.93 20.28
N MET A 39 -11.00 -6.05 18.97
CA MET A 39 -9.92 -6.85 18.39
C MET A 39 -8.65 -6.01 18.29
N VAL A 40 -7.48 -6.68 18.33
CA VAL A 40 -6.19 -6.01 18.10
C VAL A 40 -6.22 -5.36 16.72
N ALA A 41 -5.85 -4.09 16.66
CA ALA A 41 -5.78 -3.33 15.43
C ALA A 41 -4.52 -3.69 14.67
N SER A 42 -4.70 -4.17 13.44
CA SER A 42 -3.63 -4.49 12.49
C SER A 42 -2.88 -3.23 12.06
N ARG A 43 -1.61 -3.39 11.68
CA ARG A 43 -0.83 -2.35 11.02
C ARG A 43 -1.00 -2.46 9.51
N TRP A 44 -1.33 -1.34 8.88
CA TRP A 44 -1.57 -1.18 7.45
C TRP A 44 -0.68 -0.09 6.89
N THR A 45 -0.37 -0.16 5.60
CA THR A 45 0.40 0.88 4.88
C THR A 45 -0.53 1.70 3.99
N ALA A 46 -0.51 3.01 4.15
CA ALA A 46 -1.19 3.95 3.26
C ALA A 46 -0.32 4.22 2.02
N TRP A 47 -0.94 4.17 0.84
CA TRP A 47 -0.30 4.47 -0.44
C TRP A 47 -0.97 5.65 -1.16
N ILE A 48 -1.60 6.55 -0.39
CA ILE A 48 -2.16 7.78 -0.94
C ILE A 48 -1.07 8.82 -1.12
N ASP A 49 -1.30 9.71 -2.08
CA ASP A 49 -0.44 10.84 -2.42
C ASP A 49 0.18 11.55 -1.22
N ASP A 50 -0.61 11.97 -0.24
CA ASP A 50 -0.05 12.78 0.85
C ASP A 50 0.78 11.97 1.84
N ASN A 51 0.56 10.66 1.92
CA ASN A 51 1.10 9.78 2.95
C ASN A 51 1.64 8.45 2.35
N PRO A 52 2.49 8.46 1.32
CA PRO A 52 2.90 7.24 0.65
C PRO A 52 3.86 6.46 1.54
N GLY A 53 3.55 5.18 1.76
CA GLY A 53 4.34 4.28 2.60
C GLY A 53 4.17 4.51 4.11
N TRP A 54 3.21 5.33 4.56
CA TRP A 54 3.01 5.56 6.01
C TRP A 54 2.16 4.46 6.62
N ARG A 55 2.59 3.96 7.78
CA ARG A 55 1.85 2.94 8.50
C ARG A 55 0.85 3.53 9.48
N PHE A 56 -0.31 2.89 9.58
CA PHE A 56 -1.37 3.20 10.54
C PHE A 56 -1.92 1.92 11.15
N TYR A 57 -2.48 2.04 12.35
CA TYR A 57 -3.28 1.02 12.98
C TYR A 57 -4.73 1.15 12.51
N GLY A 58 -5.31 0.05 12.03
CA GLY A 58 -6.66 -0.01 11.50
C GLY A 58 -7.38 -1.29 11.94
N CYS A 59 -8.69 -1.32 11.74
CA CYS A 59 -9.46 -2.56 11.92
C CYS A 59 -8.92 -3.66 11.00
N LEU A 60 -8.98 -4.93 11.42
CA LEU A 60 -8.66 -6.07 10.55
C LEU A 60 -9.57 -6.10 9.30
N LEU A 61 -10.80 -5.61 9.44
CA LEU A 61 -11.76 -5.45 8.34
C LEU A 61 -11.59 -4.14 7.56
N TYR A 62 -10.45 -3.45 7.68
CA TYR A 62 -10.20 -2.20 6.95
C TYR A 62 -10.40 -2.42 5.44
N ASN A 63 -11.14 -1.50 4.80
CA ASN A 63 -11.55 -1.56 3.40
C ASN A 63 -12.47 -2.74 3.03
N GLN A 64 -13.17 -3.32 4.01
CA GLN A 64 -14.21 -4.35 3.84
C GLN A 64 -15.51 -3.89 4.48
N ASP A 65 -16.63 -4.52 4.09
CA ASP A 65 -17.92 -4.30 4.74
C ASP A 65 -17.84 -4.70 6.22
N GLY A 66 -18.43 -3.88 7.09
CA GLY A 66 -18.37 -4.08 8.54
C GLY A 66 -17.09 -3.55 9.21
N ALA A 67 -16.24 -2.81 8.50
CA ALA A 67 -15.15 -2.06 9.14
C ALA A 67 -15.69 -1.07 10.19
N CYS A 68 -15.08 -1.02 11.37
CA CYS A 68 -15.52 -0.07 12.41
C CYS A 68 -14.95 1.35 12.27
N GLY A 69 -14.09 1.60 11.29
CA GLY A 69 -13.50 2.94 11.08
C GLY A 69 -12.40 3.34 12.07
N PHE A 70 -11.96 2.46 12.98
CA PHE A 70 -10.81 2.74 13.85
C PHE A 70 -9.57 3.08 13.01
N PHE A 71 -8.89 4.16 13.37
CA PHE A 71 -7.70 4.66 12.69
C PHE A 71 -6.75 5.37 13.67
N ALA A 72 -5.46 5.06 13.61
CA ALA A 72 -4.42 5.82 14.31
C ALA A 72 -3.08 5.70 13.58
N TRP A 73 -2.37 6.81 13.34
CA TRP A 73 -1.04 6.76 12.74
C TRP A 73 -0.03 5.99 13.62
N HIS A 74 0.74 5.10 13.00
CA HIS A 74 1.89 4.44 13.64
C HIS A 74 3.16 5.27 13.43
N ASP A 75 3.42 5.62 12.18
CA ASP A 75 4.59 6.42 11.83
C ASP A 75 4.36 7.90 12.15
N ASN A 76 5.43 8.57 12.56
CA ASN A 76 5.44 10.02 12.62
C ASN A 76 5.36 10.60 11.21
N LYS A 77 4.80 11.81 11.10
CA LYS A 77 4.71 12.55 9.84
C LYS A 77 6.08 12.63 9.17
N PHE A 78 6.22 12.09 7.95
CA PHE A 78 7.41 12.31 7.16
C PHE A 78 7.56 13.80 6.81
N ARG A 79 8.81 14.22 6.60
CA ARG A 79 9.09 15.53 6.02
C ARG A 79 8.61 15.57 4.58
N LYS A 80 8.14 16.73 4.11
CA LYS A 80 7.63 16.93 2.74
C LYS A 80 8.58 16.38 1.65
N ARG A 81 9.90 16.55 1.84
CA ARG A 81 10.91 16.05 0.88
C ARG A 81 10.85 14.53 0.72
N ALA A 82 10.63 13.77 1.79
CA ALA A 82 10.52 12.32 1.70
C ALA A 82 9.30 11.92 0.88
N ASN A 83 8.14 12.55 1.11
CA ASN A 83 6.93 12.32 0.30
C ASN A 83 7.20 12.64 -1.17
N THR A 84 7.87 13.75 -1.49
CA THR A 84 8.23 14.10 -2.87
C THR A 84 9.12 13.05 -3.54
N VAL A 85 10.14 12.55 -2.82
CA VAL A 85 11.04 11.53 -3.37
C VAL A 85 10.32 10.20 -3.57
N ILE A 86 9.54 9.74 -2.59
CA ILE A 86 8.77 8.48 -2.70
C ILE A 86 7.80 8.55 -3.88
N LYS A 87 7.05 9.65 -4.04
CA LYS A 87 6.17 9.85 -5.20
C LYS A 87 6.91 9.73 -6.51
N LYS A 88 7.99 10.50 -6.68
CA LYS A 88 8.78 10.48 -7.93
C LYS A 88 9.30 9.08 -8.26
N LEU A 89 9.78 8.34 -7.26
CA LEU A 89 10.23 6.97 -7.47
C LEU A 89 9.09 6.03 -7.89
N LEU A 90 7.90 6.19 -7.30
CA LEU A 90 6.72 5.42 -7.71
C LEU A 90 6.28 5.76 -9.14
N ASP A 91 6.34 7.04 -9.55
CA ASP A 91 6.03 7.49 -10.91
C ASP A 91 7.06 6.96 -11.91
N ASP A 92 8.35 7.02 -11.56
CA ASP A 92 9.44 6.47 -12.39
C ASP A 92 9.29 4.96 -12.57
N ILE A 93 8.90 4.24 -11.52
CA ILE A 93 8.60 2.80 -11.58
C ILE A 93 7.44 2.54 -12.54
N ASP A 94 6.33 3.27 -12.42
CA ASP A 94 5.16 3.12 -13.31
C ASP A 94 5.56 3.32 -14.77
N LYS A 95 6.33 4.38 -15.05
CA LYS A 95 6.83 4.69 -16.40
C LYS A 95 7.74 3.59 -16.94
N LEU A 96 8.69 3.11 -16.14
CA LEU A 96 9.61 2.04 -16.53
C LEU A 96 8.86 0.73 -16.82
N TYR A 97 7.82 0.44 -16.05
CA TYR A 97 6.96 -0.69 -16.36
C TYR A 97 6.24 -0.45 -17.68
N ASP A 98 5.49 0.64 -17.84
CA ASP A 98 4.77 0.93 -19.08
C ASP A 98 5.67 0.86 -20.32
N GLU A 99 6.90 1.38 -20.26
CA GLU A 99 7.90 1.24 -21.32
C GLU A 99 8.26 -0.22 -21.61
N ASN A 100 8.53 -1.02 -20.58
CA ASN A 100 8.84 -2.45 -20.73
C ASN A 100 7.63 -3.30 -21.17
N CYS A 101 6.40 -2.85 -20.91
CA CYS A 101 5.17 -3.55 -21.29
C CYS A 101 4.67 -3.19 -22.69
N ASN A 102 5.15 -2.07 -23.24
CA ASN A 102 4.89 -1.63 -24.61
C ASN A 102 5.93 -2.17 -25.61
N LEU A 103 6.87 -3.01 -25.15
CA LEU A 103 7.73 -3.89 -25.94
C LEU A 103 7.05 -5.25 -26.16
#